data_AF-A0A973N057-F1
#
_entry.id   AF-A0A973N057-F1
#
_cell.length_a   1.000
_cell.length_b   1.000
_cell.length_c   1.000
_cell.angle_alpha   90.00
_cell.angle_beta   90.00
_cell.angle_gamma   90.00
#
_symmetry.space_group_name_H-M   'P 1'
#
loop_
_entity.id
_entity.type
_entity.pdbx_description
1 polymer ?
#
loop_
_entity_poly.entity_id
_entity_poly.type
_entity_poly.pdbx_seq_one_letter_code
_entity_poly.pdbx_strand_id
1 'polypeptide(L)'
;MPRKNKNAEKPRRKPYRPDATAELERIEKKREALGVTLADLAGRAGLTERTLTNMRRHKRAFPRHIRALTYALRTIARELETETGVIKP
;
A
#
# COMPACT_ATOMS: atom_id res chain seq x y z
N MET A 1 -30.17 40.18 -3.36
CA MET A 1 -29.06 39.21 -3.20
C MET A 1 -29.26 38.41 -1.92
N PRO A 2 -29.53 37.10 -1.95
CA PRO A 2 -29.72 36.31 -0.73
C PRO A 2 -28.38 36.19 0.04
N ARG A 3 -28.42 36.44 1.35
CA ARG A 3 -27.25 36.35 2.23
C ARG A 3 -26.90 34.87 2.48
N LYS A 4 -25.68 34.47 2.12
CA LYS A 4 -25.16 33.11 2.36
C LYS A 4 -25.23 32.80 3.86
N ASN A 5 -25.98 31.76 4.24
CA ASN A 5 -26.19 31.40 5.63
C ASN A 5 -24.86 30.91 6.26
N LYS A 6 -24.33 31.68 7.23
CA LYS A 6 -23.05 31.38 7.90
C LYS A 6 -23.13 30.16 8.83
N ASN A 7 -24.34 29.66 9.11
CA ASN A 7 -24.61 28.52 9.98
C ASN A 7 -24.75 27.19 9.21
N ALA A 8 -24.44 27.16 7.91
CA ALA A 8 -24.36 25.89 7.19
C ALA A 8 -23.23 25.03 7.79
N GLU A 9 -23.60 23.85 8.28
CA GLU A 9 -22.68 22.88 8.87
C GLU A 9 -21.50 22.63 7.90
N LYS A 10 -20.27 22.91 8.35
CA LYS A 10 -19.09 22.73 7.49
C LYS A 10 -18.94 21.22 7.21
N PRO A 11 -18.79 20.79 5.95
CA PRO A 11 -18.62 19.38 5.64
C PRO A 11 -17.38 18.85 6.38
N ARG A 12 -17.54 17.74 7.09
CA ARG A 12 -16.43 17.06 7.80
C ARG A 12 -15.32 16.78 6.79
N ARG A 13 -14.10 17.27 7.07
CA ARG A 13 -12.94 17.05 6.20
C ARG A 13 -12.71 15.54 6.06
N LYS A 14 -12.67 15.04 4.82
CA LYS A 14 -12.30 13.65 4.57
C LYS A 14 -10.88 13.41 5.11
N PRO A 15 -10.60 12.24 5.74
CA PRO A 15 -9.25 11.90 6.14
C PRO A 15 -8.28 12.01 4.96
N TYR A 16 -7.07 12.51 5.21
CA TYR A 16 -6.07 12.72 4.16
C TYR A 16 -5.70 11.43 3.39
N ARG A 17 -5.79 10.27 4.05
CA ARG A 17 -5.58 8.95 3.44
C ARG A 17 -6.83 8.07 3.58
N PRO A 18 -7.25 7.39 2.50
CA PRO A 18 -8.37 6.46 2.56
C PRO A 18 -8.00 5.23 3.39
N ASP A 19 -9.04 4.53 3.87
CA ASP A 19 -8.88 3.19 4.44
C ASP A 19 -8.34 2.24 3.36
N ALA A 20 -7.37 1.42 3.75
CA ALA A 20 -6.72 0.45 2.88
C ALA A 20 -6.45 -0.87 3.63
N THR A 21 -7.24 -1.15 4.67
CA THR A 21 -7.06 -2.33 5.54
C THR A 21 -6.97 -3.62 4.71
N ALA A 22 -7.95 -3.87 3.85
CA ALA A 22 -8.03 -5.10 3.06
C ALA A 22 -6.89 -5.23 2.03
N GLU A 23 -6.44 -4.13 1.43
CA GLU A 23 -5.30 -4.11 0.52
C GLU A 23 -4.00 -4.41 1.25
N LEU A 24 -3.78 -3.77 2.40
CA LEU A 24 -2.56 -3.96 3.19
C LEU A 24 -2.46 -5.37 3.75
N GLU A 25 -3.58 -5.97 4.19
CA GLU A 25 -3.61 -7.37 4.61
C GLU A 25 -3.27 -8.35 3.48
N ARG A 26 -3.76 -8.11 2.26
CA ARG A 26 -3.40 -8.92 1.08
C ARG A 26 -1.92 -8.80 0.74
N ILE A 27 -1.38 -7.59 0.79
CA ILE A 27 0.05 -7.33 0.58
C ILE A 27 0.88 -8.05 1.65
N GLU A 28 0.45 -7.99 2.91
CA GLU A 28 1.15 -8.64 4.02
C GLU A 28 1.22 -10.15 3.86
N LYS A 29 0.07 -10.80 3.59
CA LYS A 29 0.02 -12.25 3.36
C LYS A 29 0.94 -12.68 2.23
N LYS A 30 0.95 -11.92 1.13
CA LYS A 30 1.83 -12.22 -0.02
C LYS A 30 3.31 -11.96 0.30
N ARG A 31 3.63 -10.92 1.06
CA ARG A 31 4.99 -10.64 1.54
C ARG A 31 5.51 -11.81 2.39
N GLU A 32 4.71 -12.26 3.35
CA GLU A 32 5.06 -13.38 4.24
C GLU A 32 5.25 -14.68 3.46
N ALA A 33 4.36 -14.98 2.50
CA ALA A 33 4.48 -16.16 1.65
C ALA A 33 5.76 -16.17 0.79
N LEU A 34 6.27 -14.99 0.41
CA LEU A 34 7.52 -14.85 -0.35
C LEU A 34 8.77 -14.70 0.54
N GLY A 35 8.63 -14.67 1.87
CA GLY A 35 9.75 -14.50 2.80
C GLY A 35 10.42 -13.11 2.73
N VAL A 36 9.75 -12.10 2.17
CA VAL A 36 10.34 -10.76 1.92
C VAL A 36 10.27 -9.89 3.17
N THR A 37 11.34 -9.18 3.53
CA THR A 37 11.30 -8.25 4.68
C THR A 37 10.49 -6.98 4.37
N LEU A 38 10.05 -6.25 5.42
CA LEU A 38 9.37 -4.97 5.22
C LEU A 38 10.29 -3.92 4.58
N ALA A 39 11.57 -3.93 4.96
CA ALA A 39 12.58 -3.04 4.40
C ALA A 39 12.78 -3.28 2.90
N ASP A 40 12.92 -4.55 2.50
CA ASP A 40 13.12 -4.91 1.08
C ASP A 40 11.90 -4.56 0.24
N LEU A 41 10.70 -4.89 0.72
CA LEU A 41 9.46 -4.54 0.04
C LEU A 41 9.32 -3.02 -0.10
N ALA A 42 9.60 -2.27 0.97
CA ALA A 42 9.53 -0.81 0.93
C ALA A 42 10.55 -0.24 -0.08
N GLY A 43 11.80 -0.71 -0.04
CA GLY A 43 12.86 -0.29 -0.97
C GLY A 43 12.48 -0.54 -2.42
N ARG A 44 12.01 -1.75 -2.74
CA ARG A 44 11.52 -2.13 -4.09
C ARG A 44 10.32 -1.30 -4.54
N ALA A 45 9.46 -0.89 -3.62
CA ALA A 45 8.31 -0.03 -3.90
C ALA A 45 8.65 1.47 -3.98
N GLY A 46 9.91 1.86 -3.80
CA GLY A 46 10.33 3.26 -3.77
C GLY A 46 9.82 4.02 -2.53
N LEU A 47 9.62 3.30 -1.43
CA LEU A 47 9.13 3.83 -0.16
C LEU A 47 10.20 3.66 0.93
N THR A 48 10.13 4.51 1.96
CA THR A 48 10.87 4.23 3.19
C THR A 48 10.16 3.18 4.02
N GLU A 49 10.91 2.35 4.74
CA GLU A 49 10.34 1.36 5.68
C GLU A 49 9.38 2.03 6.68
N ARG A 50 9.77 3.20 7.22
CA ARG A 50 8.92 4.01 8.10
C ARG A 50 7.57 4.35 7.45
N THR A 51 7.55 4.63 6.14
CA THR A 51 6.30 4.92 5.43
C THR A 51 5.41 3.69 5.35
N LEU A 52 5.97 2.52 5.02
CA LEU A 52 5.24 1.26 4.99
C LEU A 52 4.70 0.88 6.38
N THR A 53 5.54 0.98 7.41
CA THR A 53 5.15 0.72 8.80
C THR A 53 4.02 1.63 9.26
N ASN A 54 4.07 2.93 8.93
CA ASN A 54 2.98 3.85 9.24
C ASN A 54 1.68 3.51 8.52
N MET A 55 1.75 3.11 7.24
CA MET A 55 0.56 2.68 6.50
C MET A 55 -0.07 1.44 7.13
N ARG A 56 0.73 0.44 7.53
CA ARG A 56 0.28 -0.77 8.23
C ARG A 56 -0.35 -0.43 9.58
N ARG A 57 0.34 0.37 10.41
CA ARG A 57 -0.14 0.78 11.74
C ARG A 57 -1.48 1.51 11.69
N HIS A 58 -1.63 2.44 10.73
CA HIS A 58 -2.83 3.26 10.62
C HIS A 58 -3.89 2.67 9.68
N LYS A 59 -3.60 1.53 9.05
CA LYS A 59 -4.44 0.86 8.05
C LYS A 59 -4.91 1.78 6.92
N ARG A 60 -4.06 2.75 6.54
CA ARG A 60 -4.41 3.82 5.60
C ARG A 60 -3.27 4.08 4.63
N ALA A 61 -3.58 4.06 3.34
CA ALA A 61 -2.61 4.24 2.28
C ALA A 61 -3.22 4.97 1.09
N PHE A 62 -2.38 5.69 0.32
CA PHE A 62 -2.82 6.20 -0.97
C PHE A 62 -2.86 5.05 -1.99
N PRO A 63 -3.79 5.07 -2.97
CA PRO A 63 -3.85 4.06 -4.02
C PRO A 63 -2.54 3.88 -4.80
N ARG A 64 -1.73 4.93 -4.93
CA ARG A 64 -0.39 4.85 -5.55
C ARG A 64 0.59 3.98 -4.76
N HIS A 65 0.53 4.01 -3.42
CA HIS A 65 1.40 3.20 -2.58
C HIS A 65 0.99 1.72 -2.62
N ILE A 66 -0.32 1.44 -2.60
CA ILE A 66 -0.84 0.08 -2.78
C ILE A 66 -0.39 -0.51 -4.11
N ARG A 67 -0.49 0.26 -5.20
CA ARG A 67 0.00 -0.15 -6.52
C ARG A 67 1.50 -0.42 -6.52
N ALA A 68 2.31 0.49 -5.98
CA ALA A 68 3.75 0.33 -5.90
C ALA A 68 4.17 -0.95 -5.14
N LEU A 69 3.56 -1.20 -3.96
CA LEU A 69 3.80 -2.41 -3.17
C LEU A 69 3.38 -3.68 -3.91
N THR A 70 2.24 -3.64 -4.60
CA THR A 70 1.74 -4.78 -5.37
C THR A 70 2.67 -5.11 -6.53
N TYR A 71 3.15 -4.10 -7.26
CA TYR A 71 4.11 -4.29 -8.34
C TYR A 71 5.46 -4.80 -7.81
N ALA A 72 5.97 -4.25 -6.72
CA ALA A 72 7.18 -4.74 -6.06
C ALA A 72 7.09 -6.23 -5.72
N LEU A 73 5.99 -6.67 -5.08
CA LEU A 73 5.77 -8.10 -4.78
C LEU A 73 5.65 -8.96 -6.04
N ARG A 74 5.07 -8.44 -7.13
CA ARG A 74 4.99 -9.17 -8.40
C ARG A 74 6.37 -9.36 -9.02
N THR A 75 7.21 -8.33 -8.97
CA THR A 75 8.58 -8.39 -9.48
C THR A 75 9.41 -9.38 -8.67
N ILE A 76 9.36 -9.31 -7.34
CA ILE A 76 10.08 -10.24 -6.47
C ILE A 76 9.61 -11.68 -6.71
N ALA A 77 8.30 -11.92 -6.82
CA ALA A 77 7.78 -13.26 -7.12
C ALA A 77 8.34 -13.81 -8.44
N ARG A 78 8.39 -12.98 -9.49
CA ARG A 78 8.96 -13.37 -10.79
C ARG A 78 10.44 -13.68 -10.72
N GLU A 79 11.21 -12.89 -9.97
CA GLU A 79 12.64 -13.13 -9.79
C GLU A 79 12.88 -14.47 -9.06
N LEU A 80 12.11 -14.74 -8.00
CA LEU A 80 12.17 -16.01 -7.28
C LEU A 80 11.79 -17.20 -8.18
N GLU A 81 10.77 -17.05 -9.03
CA GLU A 81 10.40 -18.06 -10.04
C GLU A 81 11.55 -18.33 -11.03
N THR A 82 12.21 -17.27 -11.51
CA THR A 82 13.35 -17.41 -12.42
C THR A 82 14.57 -18.03 -11.75
N GLU A 83 14.86 -17.68 -10.50
CA GLU A 83 15.98 -18.22 -9.72
C GLU A 83 15.77 -19.69 -9.34
N THR A 84 14.52 -20.09 -9.06
CA THR A 84 14.18 -21.48 -8.74
C THR A 84 14.06 -22.39 -9.98
N GLY A 85 14.27 -21.85 -11.19
CA GLY A 85 14.30 -22.64 -12.42
C GLY A 85 12.95 -23.23 -12.82
N VAL A 86 11.84 -22.77 -12.23
CA VAL A 86 10.49 -23.15 -12.67
C VAL A 86 10.14 -22.34 -13.92
N ILE A 87 10.86 -22.62 -15.02
CA ILE A 87 10.42 -22.26 -16.36
C ILE A 87 9.23 -23.19 -16.65
N LYS A 88 8.03 -22.76 -16.28
CA LYS A 88 6.83 -23.39 -16.83
C LYS A 88 6.65 -22.90 -18.27
N PRO A 89 6.57 -23.81 -19.26
CA PRO A 89 6.37 -23.46 -20.67
C PRO A 89 5.05 -22.73 -20.90
#